data_AF-A0A963UFP9-F1
#
_entry.id   AF-A0A963UFP9-F1
#
_cell.length_a   1.000
_cell.length_b   1.000
_cell.length_c   1.000
_cell.angle_alpha   90.00
_cell.angle_beta   90.00
_cell.angle_gamma   90.00
#
_symmetry.space_group_name_H-M   'P 1'
#
loop_
_entity.id
_entity.type
_entity.pdbx_description
1 polymer ?
#
loop_
_entity_poly.entity_id
_entity_poly.type
_entity_poly.pdbx_seq_one_letter_code
_entity_poly.pdbx_strand_id
1 'polypeptide(L)'
;MSDITELERRVSAALSRIDRALDAMPGPAAEDPALHEALESERAANAQLMERVRAIKEKQEIILSALERKVAHLTRQLDTASRDLARQKAVNDDLVETNRMLNDALRDGIAAPGLVNAAMESELAALRAARAEELAEIEEIMAELKPLIGEVA
;
A
#
# COMPACT_ATOMS: atom_id res chain seq x y z
N MET A 1 -14.35 90.08 10.21
CA MET A 1 -13.82 89.92 8.83
C MET A 1 -12.34 89.57 8.83
N SER A 2 -11.51 90.10 9.74
CA SER A 2 -10.09 89.73 9.93
C SER A 2 -9.87 88.24 10.24
N ASP A 3 -10.70 87.66 11.12
CA ASP A 3 -10.47 86.31 11.63
C ASP A 3 -10.72 85.24 10.56
N ILE A 4 -11.65 85.52 9.63
CA ILE A 4 -11.95 84.66 8.49
C ILE A 4 -10.75 84.65 7.52
N THR A 5 -10.19 85.82 7.20
CA THR A 5 -9.01 85.91 6.34
C THR A 5 -7.76 85.26 6.93
N GLU A 6 -7.62 85.27 8.26
CA GLU A 6 -6.53 84.58 8.94
C GLU A 6 -6.71 83.06 8.92
N LEU A 7 -7.93 82.58 9.13
CA LEU A 7 -8.27 81.16 9.00
C LEU A 7 -8.05 80.65 7.57
N GLU A 8 -8.47 81.40 6.55
CA GLU A 8 -8.24 81.06 5.14
C GLU A 8 -6.75 80.95 4.82
N ARG A 9 -5.94 81.93 5.25
CA ARG A 9 -4.48 81.89 5.08
C ARG A 9 -3.85 80.67 5.76
N ARG A 10 -4.32 80.31 6.96
CA ARG A 10 -3.84 79.11 7.68
C ARG A 10 -4.26 77.82 7.01
N VAL A 11 -5.47 77.75 6.46
CA VAL A 11 -5.97 76.58 5.72
C VAL A 11 -5.19 76.41 4.42
N SER A 12 -4.99 77.47 3.62
CA SER A 12 -4.16 77.39 2.42
C SER A 12 -2.73 76.98 2.72
N ALA A 13 -2.13 77.49 3.80
CA ALA A 13 -0.80 77.08 4.22
C ALA A 13 -0.75 75.60 4.68
N ALA A 14 -1.78 75.12 5.37
CA ALA A 14 -1.90 73.71 5.76
C ALA A 14 -2.08 72.80 4.55
N LEU A 15 -2.92 73.18 3.58
CA LEU A 15 -3.15 72.44 2.35
C LEU A 15 -1.87 72.38 1.49
N SER A 16 -1.17 73.49 1.29
CA SER A 16 0.12 73.47 0.58
C SER A 16 1.19 72.62 1.29
N ARG A 17 1.11 72.51 2.62
CA ARG A 17 2.00 71.64 3.40
C ARG A 17 1.63 70.16 3.24
N ILE A 18 0.34 69.86 3.11
CA ILE A 18 -0.18 68.52 2.82
C ILE A 18 0.19 68.13 1.38
N ASP A 19 0.01 68.99 0.39
CA ASP A 19 0.41 68.73 -1.00
C ASP A 19 1.91 68.42 -1.09
N ARG A 20 2.75 69.23 -0.44
CA ARG A 20 4.20 68.96 -0.38
C ARG A 20 4.54 67.67 0.37
N ALA A 21 3.77 67.32 1.41
CA ALA A 21 3.96 66.08 2.14
C ALA A 21 3.52 64.86 1.34
N LEU A 22 2.47 64.99 0.52
CA LEU A 22 2.00 63.95 -0.42
C LEU A 22 2.99 63.77 -1.58
N ASP A 23 3.55 64.85 -2.13
CA ASP A 23 4.60 64.79 -3.16
C ASP A 23 5.92 64.23 -2.62
N ALA A 24 6.22 64.46 -1.33
CA ALA A 24 7.40 63.93 -0.65
C ALA A 24 7.21 62.51 -0.09
N MET A 25 5.98 62.01 -0.02
CA MET A 25 5.77 60.60 0.25
C MET A 25 6.27 59.84 -0.98
N PRO A 26 7.19 58.86 -0.80
CA PRO A 26 7.44 57.92 -1.88
C PRO A 26 6.08 57.31 -2.23
N GLY A 27 5.67 57.44 -3.50
CA GLY A 27 4.49 56.74 -4.02
C GLY A 27 4.59 55.24 -3.69
N PRO A 28 3.49 54.47 -3.77
CA PRO A 28 3.55 53.02 -3.60
C PRO A 28 4.73 52.53 -4.42
N ALA A 29 5.73 51.94 -3.75
CA ALA A 29 7.00 51.61 -4.36
C ALA A 29 6.69 50.92 -5.68
N ALA A 30 7.08 51.53 -6.79
CA ALA A 30 6.81 50.98 -8.11
C ALA A 30 7.27 49.52 -8.06
N GLU A 31 6.34 48.59 -8.26
CA GLU A 31 6.63 47.15 -8.21
C GLU A 31 7.84 46.92 -9.11
N ASP A 32 8.98 46.59 -8.50
CA ASP A 32 10.22 46.42 -9.23
C ASP A 32 9.98 45.28 -10.23
N PRO A 33 10.02 45.54 -11.55
CA PRO A 33 9.70 44.54 -12.55
C PRO A 33 10.58 43.29 -12.41
N ALA A 34 11.80 43.44 -11.89
CA ALA A 34 12.69 42.32 -11.61
C ALA A 34 12.20 41.44 -10.44
N LEU A 35 11.61 42.03 -9.40
CA LEU A 35 11.00 41.28 -8.30
C LEU A 35 9.73 40.56 -8.75
N HIS A 36 8.94 41.18 -9.64
CA HIS A 36 7.75 40.54 -10.20
C HIS A 36 8.12 39.34 -11.09
N GLU A 37 9.12 39.50 -11.97
CA GLU A 37 9.62 38.41 -12.80
C GLU A 37 10.20 37.26 -11.96
N ALA A 38 10.97 37.57 -10.91
CA ALA A 38 11.48 36.56 -9.98
C ALA A 38 10.35 35.83 -9.23
N LEU A 39 9.31 36.54 -8.81
CA LEU A 39 8.15 35.94 -8.14
C LEU A 39 7.38 34.99 -9.07
N GLU A 40 7.16 35.39 -10.32
CA GLU A 40 6.50 34.53 -11.31
C GLU A 40 7.35 33.31 -11.67
N SER A 41 8.68 33.47 -11.76
CA SER A 41 9.62 32.34 -11.94
C SER A 41 9.55 31.34 -10.78
N GLU A 42 9.58 31.83 -9.54
CA GLU A 42 9.45 31.00 -8.33
C GLU A 42 8.08 30.32 -8.25
N ARG A 43 7.00 31.02 -8.60
CA ARG A 43 5.65 30.42 -8.68
C ARG A 43 5.57 29.30 -9.70
N ALA A 44 6.17 29.49 -10.88
CA ALA A 44 6.24 28.46 -11.91
C ALA A 44 7.07 27.25 -11.45
N ALA A 45 8.23 27.48 -10.83
CA ALA A 45 9.06 26.42 -10.26
C ALA A 45 8.32 25.65 -9.16
N ASN A 46 7.61 26.35 -8.28
CA ASN A 46 6.83 25.75 -7.22
C ASN A 46 5.66 24.91 -7.78
N ALA A 47 4.94 25.41 -8.78
CA ALA A 47 3.89 24.66 -9.46
C ALA A 47 4.43 23.35 -10.08
N GLN A 48 5.59 23.38 -10.74
CA GLN A 48 6.25 22.19 -11.28
C GLN A 48 6.66 21.20 -10.18
N LEU A 49 7.19 21.70 -9.06
CA LEU A 49 7.56 20.85 -7.92
C LEU A 49 6.32 20.23 -7.27
N MET A 50 5.22 20.96 -7.10
CA MET A 50 3.97 20.42 -6.60
C MET A 50 3.42 19.32 -7.50
N GLU A 51 3.45 19.51 -8.82
CA GLU A 51 3.04 18.49 -9.79
C GLU A 51 3.92 17.24 -9.71
N ARG A 52 5.25 17.42 -9.64
CA ARG A 52 6.19 16.31 -9.45
C ARG A 52 5.93 15.55 -8.15
N VAL A 53 5.72 16.24 -7.05
CA VAL A 53 5.40 15.62 -5.75
C VAL A 53 4.07 14.87 -5.84
N ARG A 54 3.06 15.43 -6.49
CA ARG A 54 1.77 14.75 -6.70
C ARG A 54 1.95 13.48 -7.51
N ALA A 55 2.67 13.54 -8.64
CA ALA A 55 2.93 12.37 -9.48
C ALA A 55 3.73 11.29 -8.75
N ILE A 56 4.70 11.68 -7.91
CA ILE A 56 5.45 10.73 -7.08
C ILE A 56 4.54 10.08 -6.05
N LYS A 57 3.69 10.85 -5.35
CA LYS A 57 2.74 10.32 -4.37
C LYS A 57 1.76 9.34 -4.99
N GLU A 58 1.21 9.66 -6.15
CA GLU A 58 0.29 8.77 -6.87
C GLU A 58 0.97 7.46 -7.27
N LYS A 59 2.20 7.53 -7.80
CA LYS A 59 3.01 6.33 -8.10
C LYS A 59 3.31 5.51 -6.84
N GLN A 60 3.66 6.17 -5.74
CA GLN A 60 3.93 5.50 -4.47
C GLN A 60 2.68 4.81 -3.92
N GLU A 61 1.51 5.45 -3.99
CA GLU A 61 0.24 4.88 -3.56
C GLU A 61 -0.14 3.64 -4.39
N ILE A 62 0.06 3.69 -5.72
CA ILE A 62 -0.15 2.53 -6.59
C ILE A 62 0.78 1.38 -6.19
N ILE A 63 2.08 1.64 -6.02
CA ILE A 63 3.08 0.62 -5.65
C ILE A 63 2.80 0.06 -4.26
N LEU A 64 2.50 0.91 -3.28
CA LEU A 64 2.16 0.49 -1.92
C LEU A 64 0.93 -0.40 -1.92
N SER A 65 -0.14 0.00 -2.62
CA SER A 65 -1.35 -0.82 -2.70
C SER A 65 -1.09 -2.18 -3.36
N ALA A 66 -0.23 -2.23 -4.39
CA ALA A 66 0.15 -3.47 -5.05
C ALA A 66 0.99 -4.37 -4.12
N LEU A 67 1.91 -3.78 -3.37
CA LEU A 67 2.74 -4.50 -2.42
C LEU A 67 1.91 -5.03 -1.23
N GLU A 68 0.99 -4.23 -0.70
CA GLU A 68 0.04 -4.63 0.34
C GLU A 68 -0.82 -5.82 -0.11
N ARG A 69 -1.35 -5.78 -1.34
CA ARG A 69 -2.08 -6.92 -1.93
C ARG A 69 -1.20 -8.17 -2.03
N LYS A 70 0.06 -8.01 -2.46
CA LYS A 70 1.01 -9.13 -2.56
C LYS A 70 1.36 -9.72 -1.19
N VAL A 71 1.61 -8.89 -0.18
CA VAL A 71 1.89 -9.34 1.18
C VAL A 71 0.68 -10.07 1.76
N ALA A 72 -0.53 -9.55 1.58
CA ALA A 72 -1.75 -10.22 2.04
C ALA A 72 -1.96 -11.57 1.34
N HIS A 73 -1.63 -11.68 0.05
CA HIS A 73 -1.68 -12.95 -0.69
C HIS A 73 -0.64 -13.95 -0.18
N LEU A 74 0.63 -13.57 -0.08
CA LEU A 74 1.72 -14.43 0.43
C LEU A 74 1.46 -14.90 1.86
N THR A 75 0.89 -14.03 2.71
CA THR A 75 0.53 -14.39 4.10
C THR A 75 -0.53 -15.50 4.11
N ARG A 76 -1.55 -15.41 3.26
CA ARG A 76 -2.58 -16.47 3.14
C ARG A 76 -2.00 -17.78 2.63
N GLN A 77 -1.09 -17.74 1.65
CA GLN A 77 -0.41 -18.93 1.15
C GLN A 77 0.43 -19.59 2.26
N LEU A 78 1.16 -18.79 3.05
CA LEU A 78 1.95 -19.30 4.17
C LEU A 78 1.08 -19.96 5.25
N ASP A 79 -0.08 -19.36 5.57
CA ASP A 79 -1.04 -19.93 6.52
C ASP A 79 -1.60 -21.28 6.02
N THR A 80 -1.95 -21.37 4.73
CA THR A 80 -2.40 -22.63 4.10
C THR A 80 -1.31 -23.69 4.15
N ALA A 81 -0.11 -23.38 3.67
CA ALA A 81 1.03 -24.30 3.67
C ALA A 81 1.39 -24.78 5.09
N SER A 82 1.27 -23.90 6.09
CA SER A 82 1.50 -24.28 7.49
C SER A 82 0.47 -25.28 8.02
N ARG A 83 -0.79 -25.15 7.62
CA ARG A 83 -1.87 -26.11 7.96
C ARG A 83 -1.68 -27.44 7.26
N ASP A 84 -1.28 -27.41 6.00
CA ASP A 84 -1.06 -28.63 5.22
C ASP A 84 0.16 -29.39 5.75
N LEU A 85 1.25 -28.70 6.10
CA LEU A 85 2.40 -29.30 6.77
C LEU A 85 2.01 -29.93 8.12
N ALA A 86 1.18 -29.27 8.93
CA ALA A 86 0.70 -29.83 10.19
C ALA A 86 -0.14 -31.10 9.97
N ARG A 87 -1.00 -31.10 8.95
CA ARG A 87 -1.81 -32.27 8.56
C ARG A 87 -0.93 -33.43 8.08
N GLN A 88 0.04 -33.15 7.21
CA GLN A 88 0.98 -34.17 6.72
C GLN A 88 1.79 -34.80 7.86
N LYS A 89 2.25 -33.99 8.83
CA LYS A 89 2.93 -34.51 10.03
C LYS A 89 2.05 -35.45 10.84
N ALA A 90 0.80 -35.06 11.11
CA ALA A 90 -0.14 -35.91 11.85
C ALA A 90 -0.39 -37.25 11.13
N VAL A 91 -0.61 -37.21 9.81
CA VAL A 91 -0.79 -38.43 9.01
C VAL A 91 0.47 -39.30 9.02
N ASN A 92 1.66 -38.70 8.98
CA ASN A 92 2.93 -39.45 9.07
C ASN A 92 3.09 -40.12 10.44
N ASP A 93 2.81 -39.40 11.53
CA ASP A 93 2.86 -39.94 12.89
C ASP A 93 1.91 -41.15 13.04
N ASP A 94 0.67 -41.03 12.53
CA ASP A 94 -0.31 -42.12 12.50
C ASP A 94 0.18 -43.33 11.68
N LEU A 95 0.81 -43.09 10.52
CA LEU A 95 1.39 -44.15 9.69
C LEU A 95 2.57 -44.85 10.39
N VAL A 96 3.41 -44.10 11.11
CA VAL A 96 4.52 -44.67 11.90
C VAL A 96 3.99 -45.53 13.03
N GLU A 97 2.96 -45.07 13.74
CA GLU A 97 2.32 -45.82 14.82
C GLU A 97 1.67 -47.12 14.30
N THR A 98 0.86 -47.03 13.24
CA THR A 98 0.22 -48.21 12.64
C THR A 98 1.24 -49.22 12.11
N ASN A 99 2.32 -48.77 11.46
CA ASN A 99 3.42 -49.65 11.04
C ASN A 99 4.10 -50.33 12.22
N ARG A 100 4.30 -49.63 13.33
CA ARG A 100 4.86 -50.23 14.54
C ARG A 100 3.93 -51.31 15.09
N MET A 101 2.63 -51.03 15.21
CA MET A 101 1.64 -52.01 15.70
C MET A 101 1.57 -53.26 14.81
N LEU A 102 1.64 -53.08 13.48
CA LEU A 102 1.69 -54.19 12.54
C LEU A 102 2.95 -55.05 12.72
N ASN A 103 4.12 -54.41 12.86
CA ASN A 103 5.39 -55.12 13.08
C ASN A 103 5.39 -55.90 14.40
N ASP A 104 4.83 -55.32 15.47
CA ASP A 104 4.70 -55.99 16.77
C ASP A 104 3.75 -57.20 16.66
N ALA A 105 2.58 -57.05 16.01
CA ALA A 105 1.64 -58.15 15.79
C ALA A 105 2.24 -59.29 14.92
N LEU A 106 3.01 -58.94 13.88
CA LEU A 106 3.76 -59.89 13.05
C LEU A 106 4.81 -60.66 13.86
N ARG A 107 5.54 -59.98 14.76
CA ARG A 107 6.51 -60.62 15.66
C ARG A 107 5.87 -61.60 16.62
N ASP A 108 4.71 -61.25 17.17
CA ASP A 108 3.97 -62.08 18.12
C ASP A 108 3.19 -63.21 17.44
N GLY A 109 3.20 -63.27 16.10
CA GLY A 109 2.46 -64.27 15.31
C GLY A 109 0.94 -64.10 15.40
N ILE A 110 0.46 -62.92 15.79
CA ILE A 110 -0.95 -62.61 15.98
C ILE A 110 -1.54 -62.18 14.64
N ALA A 111 -2.56 -62.90 14.16
CA ALA A 111 -3.37 -62.41 13.06
C ALA A 111 -4.14 -61.17 13.54
N ALA A 112 -3.83 -60.00 12.98
CA ALA A 112 -4.46 -58.73 13.34
C ALA A 112 -5.23 -58.09 12.16
N PRO A 113 -6.35 -58.68 11.69
CA PRO A 113 -7.17 -58.10 10.61
C PRO A 113 -7.61 -56.65 10.89
N GLY A 114 -7.89 -56.32 12.15
CA GLY A 114 -8.26 -54.96 12.55
C GLY A 114 -7.15 -53.93 12.37
N LEU A 115 -5.88 -54.32 12.60
CA LEU A 115 -4.73 -53.44 12.37
C LEU A 115 -4.47 -53.24 10.87
N VAL A 116 -4.67 -54.28 10.06
CA VAL A 116 -4.56 -54.18 8.61
C VAL A 116 -5.62 -53.22 8.07
N ASN A 117 -6.87 -53.35 8.50
CA ASN A 117 -7.92 -52.40 8.11
C ASN A 117 -7.59 -50.97 8.55
N ALA A 118 -7.13 -50.77 9.78
CA ALA A 118 -6.72 -49.45 10.28
C ALA A 118 -5.57 -48.85 9.47
N ALA A 119 -4.58 -49.65 9.08
CA ALA A 119 -3.48 -49.22 8.23
C ALA A 119 -3.95 -48.84 6.81
N MET A 120 -4.84 -49.64 6.22
CA MET A 120 -5.45 -49.33 4.91
C MET A 120 -6.30 -48.06 4.96
N GLU A 121 -7.02 -47.82 6.05
CA GLU A 121 -7.78 -46.58 6.26
C GLU A 121 -6.86 -45.36 6.39
N SER A 122 -5.76 -45.49 7.13
CA SER A 122 -4.73 -44.44 7.26
C SER A 122 -4.06 -44.13 5.91
N GLU A 123 -3.69 -45.15 5.13
CA GLU A 123 -3.13 -44.99 3.78
C GLU A 123 -4.11 -44.31 2.83
N LEU A 124 -5.39 -44.71 2.87
CA LEU A 124 -6.44 -44.08 2.05
C LEU A 124 -6.67 -42.62 2.46
N ALA A 125 -6.58 -42.29 3.75
CA ALA A 125 -6.65 -40.92 4.24
C ALA A 125 -5.45 -40.10 3.74
N ALA A 126 -4.24 -40.66 3.77
CA ALA A 126 -3.02 -40.04 3.25
C ALA A 126 -3.13 -39.75 1.74
N LEU A 127 -3.58 -40.73 0.94
CA LEU A 127 -3.76 -40.57 -0.51
C LEU A 127 -4.82 -39.51 -0.84
N ARG A 128 -5.91 -39.45 -0.09
CA ARG A 128 -6.95 -38.42 -0.24
C ARG A 128 -6.42 -37.03 0.10
N ALA A 129 -5.62 -36.90 1.15
CA ALA A 129 -5.00 -35.64 1.53
C ALA A 129 -4.02 -35.15 0.45
N ALA A 130 -3.15 -36.03 -0.06
CA ALA A 130 -2.24 -35.72 -1.17
C ALA A 130 -3.00 -35.28 -2.42
N ARG A 131 -4.09 -35.98 -2.79
CA ARG A 131 -4.90 -35.62 -3.95
C ARG A 131 -5.60 -34.27 -3.80
N ALA A 132 -6.03 -33.92 -2.59
CA ALA A 132 -6.64 -32.63 -2.31
C ALA A 132 -5.61 -31.49 -2.42
N GLU A 133 -4.38 -31.72 -2.00
CA GLU A 133 -3.26 -30.79 -2.12
C GLU A 133 -2.88 -30.55 -3.60
N GLU A 134 -2.75 -31.62 -4.39
CA GLU A 134 -2.52 -31.53 -5.85
C GLU A 134 -3.61 -30.70 -6.55
N LEU A 135 -4.88 -30.89 -6.19
CA LEU A 135 -5.99 -30.13 -6.77
C LEU A 135 -5.94 -28.65 -6.37
N ALA A 136 -5.61 -28.36 -5.11
CA ALA A 136 -5.46 -26.98 -4.64
C ALA A 136 -4.32 -26.27 -5.35
N GLU A 137 -3.18 -26.93 -5.58
CA GLU A 137 -2.05 -26.39 -6.34
C GLU A 137 -2.44 -26.13 -7.80
N ILE A 138 -3.17 -27.05 -8.44
CA ILE A 138 -3.66 -26.86 -9.81
C ILE A 138 -4.64 -25.67 -9.88
N GLU A 139 -5.55 -25.55 -8.93
CA GLU A 139 -6.49 -24.42 -8.86
C GLU A 139 -5.76 -23.08 -8.70
N GLU A 140 -4.71 -23.05 -7.88
CA GLU A 140 -3.85 -21.88 -7.69
C GLU A 140 -3.10 -21.51 -8.97
N ILE A 141 -2.44 -22.47 -9.63
CA ILE A 141 -1.79 -22.26 -10.93
C ILE A 141 -2.79 -21.75 -11.96
N MET A 142 -3.99 -22.34 -12.02
CA MET A 142 -5.05 -21.89 -12.93
C MET A 142 -5.52 -20.47 -12.62
N ALA A 143 -5.59 -20.08 -11.34
CA ALA A 143 -5.94 -18.73 -10.92
C ALA A 143 -4.87 -17.70 -11.34
N GLU A 144 -3.59 -18.06 -11.31
CA GLU A 144 -2.49 -17.22 -11.79
C GLU A 144 -2.42 -17.14 -13.33
N LEU A 145 -2.71 -18.24 -14.03
CA LEU A 145 -2.70 -18.28 -15.50
C LEU A 145 -3.91 -17.57 -16.14
N LYS A 146 -5.08 -17.60 -15.49
CA LYS A 146 -6.32 -16.99 -16.00
C LYS A 146 -6.19 -15.51 -16.41
N PRO A 147 -5.59 -14.61 -15.60
CA PRO A 147 -5.39 -13.21 -16.03
C PRO A 147 -4.41 -13.08 -17.20
N LEU A 148 -3.39 -13.94 -17.31
CA LEU A 148 -2.41 -13.91 -18.42
C LEU A 148 -3.02 -14.38 -19.75
N ILE A 149 -4.01 -15.26 -19.71
CA ILE A 149 -4.72 -15.74 -20.90
C ILE A 149 -5.82 -14.75 -21.33
N GLY A 150 -6.43 -14.02 -20.38
CA GLY A 150 -7.47 -13.03 -20.64
C GLY A 150 -7.00 -11.71 -21.28
N GLU A 151 -5.71 -11.38 -21.21
CA GLU A 151 -5.13 -10.19 -21.86
C GLU A 151 -4.79 -10.37 -23.35
N VAL A 152 -4.98 -11.58 -23.93
CA VAL A 152 -4.63 -11.90 -25.33
C VAL A 152 -5.84 -11.85 -26.29
N ALA A 153 -7.01 -11.34 -25.86
CA ALA A 153 -8.22 -11.24 -26.70
C ALA A 153 -8.65 -9.79 -26.95
#